data_AF-A0A2K3KMJ8-F1
#
_entry.id   AF-A0A2K3KMJ8-F1
#
_cell.length_a   1.000
_cell.length_b   1.000
_cell.length_c   1.000
_cell.angle_alpha   90.00
_cell.angle_beta   90.00
_cell.angle_gamma   90.00
#
_symmetry.space_group_name_H-M   'P 1'
#
loop_
_entity.id
_entity.type
_entity.pdbx_description
1 polymer ?
#
loop_
_entity_poly.entity_id
_entity_poly.type
_entity_poly.pdbx_seq_one_letter_code
_entity_poly.pdbx_strand_id
1 'polypeptide(L)' 'MRRRGDTVDYILREVHEGINAQHMGGRSLARKALRAGYYWPTMQQDAKDHVKKCDKCQRHGDMHL' A
#
# COMPACT_ATOMS: atom_id res chain seq x y z
N MET A 1 -16.75 16.52 5.90
CA MET A 1 -15.50 16.70 5.12
C MET A 1 -14.65 15.45 5.28
N ARG A 2 -14.43 14.65 4.23
CA ARG A 2 -13.46 13.54 4.26
C ARG A 2 -12.07 14.16 4.14
N ARG A 3 -11.15 13.91 5.10
CA ARG A 3 -9.79 14.42 4.99
C ARG A 3 -9.09 13.63 3.88
N ARG A 4 -8.24 14.31 3.10
CA ARG A 4 -7.47 13.70 2.00
C ARG A 4 -6.68 12.45 2.44
N GLY A 5 -6.23 12.41 3.69
CA GLY A 5 -5.52 11.26 4.27
C GLY A 5 -6.40 10.01 4.45
N ASP A 6 -7.69 10.17 4.76
CA ASP A 6 -8.62 9.05 4.96
C ASP A 6 -8.82 8.26 3.65
N THR A 7 -8.80 8.98 2.52
CA THR A 7 -8.93 8.38 1.18
C THR A 7 -7.66 7.63 0.76
N VAL A 8 -6.47 8.14 1.10
CA VAL A 8 -5.19 7.48 0.75
C VAL A 8 -5.03 6.17 1.52
N ASP A 9 -5.31 6.18 2.82
CA ASP A 9 -5.21 4.96 3.64
C ASP A 9 -6.23 3.91 3.21
N TYR A 10 -7.46 4.33 2.89
CA TYR A 10 -8.49 3.44 2.34
C TYR A 10 -8.05 2.82 1.01
N ILE A 11 -7.58 3.61 0.04
CA ILE A 11 -7.12 3.09 -1.26
C ILE A 11 -5.96 2.12 -1.08
N LEU A 12 -4.97 2.48 -0.25
CA LEU A 12 -3.82 1.60 0.00
C LEU A 12 -4.25 0.30 0.67
N ARG A 13 -5.14 0.34 1.66
CA ARG A 13 -5.68 -0.85 2.33
C ARG A 13 -6.45 -1.76 1.37
N GLU A 14 -7.35 -1.20 0.56
CA GLU A 14 -8.13 -1.99 -0.41
C GLU A 14 -7.22 -2.67 -1.45
N VAL A 15 -6.21 -1.96 -1.97
CA VAL A 15 -5.27 -2.52 -2.96
C VAL A 15 -4.27 -3.49 -2.30
N HIS A 16 -3.95 -3.29 -1.02
CA HIS A 16 -2.99 -4.09 -0.26
C HIS A 16 -3.59 -5.35 0.36
N GLU A 17 -4.85 -5.30 0.83
CA GLU A 17 -5.53 -6.36 1.60
C GLU A 17 -6.77 -6.94 0.88
N GLY A 18 -7.12 -6.44 -0.31
CA GLY A 18 -8.27 -6.93 -1.08
C GLY A 18 -8.17 -8.41 -1.47
N ILE A 19 -9.20 -8.90 -2.17
CA ILE A 19 -9.46 -10.34 -2.47
C ILE A 19 -8.27 -11.07 -3.14
N ASN A 20 -7.33 -10.34 -3.76
CA ASN A 20 -6.12 -10.91 -4.36
C ASN A 20 -4.82 -10.21 -3.87
N ALA A 21 -4.82 -9.84 -2.60
CA ALA A 21 -3.72 -9.23 -1.88
C ALA A 21 -2.52 -10.18 -1.78
N GLN A 22 -1.60 -10.07 -2.74
CA GLN A 22 -0.24 -10.51 -2.51
C GLN A 22 0.41 -9.43 -1.65
N HIS A 23 0.87 -9.75 -0.45
CA HIS A 23 1.51 -8.81 0.50
C HIS A 23 2.77 -8.17 -0.11
N MET A 24 2.57 -7.25 -1.06
CA MET A 24 3.57 -6.68 -1.96
C MET A 24 4.29 -5.52 -1.28
N GLY A 25 5.58 -5.37 -1.59
CA GLY A 25 6.35 -4.19 -1.19
C GLY A 25 5.74 -2.88 -1.70
N GLY A 26 6.00 -1.78 -0.98
CA GLY A 26 5.35 -0.47 -1.23
C GLY A 26 5.50 0.07 -2.67
N ARG A 27 6.59 -0.25 -3.37
CA ARG A 27 6.78 0.12 -4.80
C ARG A 27 5.75 -0.54 -5.72
N SER A 28 5.42 -1.81 -5.48
CA SER A 28 4.43 -2.55 -6.26
C SER A 28 3.01 -2.13 -5.91
N LEU A 29 2.76 -1.80 -4.63
CA LEU A 29 1.49 -1.25 -4.17
C LEU A 29 1.17 0.10 -4.84
N ALA A 30 2.11 1.04 -4.85
CA ALA A 30 1.96 2.32 -5.54
C ALA A 30 1.68 2.15 -7.04
N ARG A 31 2.37 1.21 -7.70
CA ARG A 31 2.16 0.92 -9.13
C ARG A 31 0.78 0.33 -9.41
N LYS A 32 0.25 -0.52 -8.52
CA LYS A 32 -1.12 -1.04 -8.65
C LYS A 32 -2.16 0.06 -8.44
N ALA A 33 -1.98 0.92 -7.45
CA ALA A 33 -2.87 2.06 -7.24
C ALA A 33 -2.92 2.97 -8.49
N LEU A 34 -1.75 3.22 -9.10
CA LEU A 34 -1.66 3.97 -10.36
C LEU A 34 -2.38 3.27 -11.52
N ARG A 35 -2.20 1.95 -11.69
CA ARG A 35 -2.89 1.17 -12.72
C ARG A 35 -4.41 1.11 -12.51
N ALA A 36 -4.88 1.22 -11.28
CA ALA A 36 -6.30 1.32 -10.94
C ALA A 36 -6.88 2.73 -11.15
N GLY A 37 -6.06 3.70 -11.62
CA GLY A 37 -6.49 5.06 -11.92
C GLY A 37 -6.36 6.04 -10.75
N TYR A 38 -5.80 5.63 -9.62
CA TYR A 38 -5.55 6.53 -8.50
C TYR A 38 -4.18 7.19 -8.64
N TYR A 39 -4.13 8.51 -8.44
CA TYR A 39 -2.88 9.26 -8.46
C TYR A 39 -2.81 10.29 -7.34
N TRP A 40 -1.67 10.36 -6.68
CA TRP A 40 -1.33 11.47 -5.79
C TRP A 40 0.19 11.61 -5.65
N PRO A 41 0.72 12.82 -5.37
CA PRO A 41 2.16 13.08 -5.44
C PRO A 41 3.03 12.24 -4.49
N THR A 42 2.49 11.86 -3.32
CA THR A 42 3.21 11.13 -2.27
C THR A 42 2.97 9.63 -2.29
N MET A 43 2.30 9.08 -3.31
CA MET A 43 1.80 7.70 -3.33
C MET A 43 2.87 6.63 -3.11
N GLN A 44 4.09 6.85 -3.59
CA GLN A 44 5.19 5.92 -3.36
C GLN A 44 5.65 5.89 -1.90
N GLN A 45 5.68 7.06 -1.26
CA GLN A 45 6.08 7.17 0.15
C GLN A 45 4.98 6.61 1.04
N ASP A 46 3.72 7.01 0.81
CA ASP A 46 2.57 6.53 1.56
C ASP A 46 2.41 5.01 1.44
N ALA A 47 2.61 4.43 0.25
CA ALA A 47 2.58 2.99 0.06
C ALA A 47 3.73 2.25 0.79
N LYS A 48 4.92 2.84 0.86
CA LYS A 48 6.04 2.26 1.64
C LYS A 48 5.73 2.30 3.13
N ASP A 49 5.22 3.42 3.63
CA ASP A 49 4.91 3.59 5.04
C ASP A 49 3.72 2.72 5.47
N HIS A 50 2.74 2.51 4.58
CA HIS A 50 1.63 1.57 4.80
C HIS A 50 2.14 0.12 4.91
N VAL A 51 3.03 -0.33 4.01
CA VAL A 51 3.61 -1.69 4.06
C VAL A 51 4.53 -1.87 5.28
N LYS A 52 5.26 -0.83 5.71
CA LYS A 52 6.07 -0.87 6.94
C LYS A 52 5.22 -1.09 8.20
N LYS A 53 3.99 -0.56 8.22
CA LYS A 53 3.04 -0.75 9.32
C LYS A 53 2.29 -2.08 9.25
N CYS A 54 2.36 -2.79 8.12
CA CYS A 54 1.69 -4.08 7.97
C CYS A 54 2.50 -5.19 8.65
N ASP A 55 2.01 -5.66 9.79
CA ASP A 55 2.61 -6.74 10.59
C ASP A 55 2.81 -8.04 9.77
N LYS A 56 1.86 -8.41 8.91
CA LYS A 56 2.01 -9.56 8.00
C LYS A 56 3.19 -9.38 7.03
N CYS A 57 3.33 -8.19 6.43
CA CYS A 57 4.47 -7.89 5.56
C CYS A 57 5.80 -7.87 6.32
N GLN A 58 5.82 -7.44 7.59
CA GLN A 58 7.04 -7.47 8.41
C GLN A 58 7.44 -8.91 8.73
N ARG A 59 6.50 -9.76 9.16
CA ARG A 59 6.77 -11.17 9.50
C ARG A 59 7.27 -12.00 8.31
N HIS A 60 6.86 -11.66 7.09
CA HIS A 60 7.27 -12.37 5.87
C HIS A 60 8.36 -11.66 5.06
N GLY A 61 8.72 -10.42 5.43
CA GLY A 61 9.75 -9.62 4.74
C GLY A 61 11.19 -10.00 5.12
N ASP A 62 11.38 -10.63 6.28
CA ASP A 62 12.66 -11.13 6.80
C ASP A 62 13.14 -12.46 6.17
N MET A 63 12.58 -12.86 5.02
CA MET A 63 13.15 -13.96 4.24
C MET A 63 14.23 -13.43 3.28
N HIS A 64 15.28 -12.82 3.85
CA HIS A 64 16.55 -12.57 3.16
C HIS A 64 17.68 -13.15 4.04
N LEU A 65 17.86 -14.46 3.96
CA LEU A 65 19.15 -15.13 4.11
C LEU A 65 19.62 -15.53 2.72
#